data_AF-A0A7X7VY12-F1
#
_entry.id   AF-A0A7X7VY12-F1
#
_cell.length_a   1.000
_cell.length_b   1.000
_cell.length_c   1.000
_cell.angle_alpha   90.00
_cell.angle_beta   90.00
_cell.angle_gamma   90.00
#
_symmetry.space_group_name_H-M   'P 1'
#
loop_
_entity.id
_entity.type
_entity.pdbx_description
1 polymer ?
#
loop_
_entity_poly.entity_id
_entity_poly.type
_entity_poly.pdbx_seq_one_letter_code
_entity_poly.pdbx_strand_id
1 'polypeptide(L)' 'MSDRDEIFERINELAQNIDEDLEFTDIEQVEEFLDNVENQQYEEYDEIERLYNELMELSFYDDEENEQ' A
#
# COMPACT_ATOMS: atom_id res chain seq x y z
N MET A 1 -7.80 -6.37 14.06
CA MET A 1 -7.08 -5.97 12.84
C MET A 1 -6.01 -5.00 13.28
N SER A 2 -4.79 -5.18 12.79
CA SER A 2 -3.74 -4.16 12.95
C SER A 2 -4.06 -2.98 12.03
N ASP A 3 -3.61 -1.78 12.37
CA ASP A 3 -3.68 -0.63 11.47
C ASP A 3 -3.04 -0.96 10.10
N ARG A 4 -2.03 -1.83 10.09
CA ARG A 4 -1.40 -2.37 8.88
C ARG A 4 -2.38 -3.18 8.01
N ASP A 5 -3.20 -4.03 8.62
CA ASP A 5 -4.16 -4.85 7.88
C ASP A 5 -5.24 -3.96 7.24
N GLU A 6 -5.70 -2.94 7.96
CA GLU A 6 -6.72 -1.99 7.47
C GLU A 6 -6.21 -1.16 6.29
N ILE A 7 -4.96 -0.69 6.36
CA ILE A 7 -4.35 0.05 5.25
C ILE A 7 -4.18 -0.85 4.02
N PHE A 8 -3.74 -2.10 4.22
CA PHE A 8 -3.55 -3.03 3.11
C PHE A 8 -4.87 -3.43 2.45
N GLU A 9 -5.94 -3.66 3.22
CA GLU A 9 -7.29 -3.86 2.69
C GLU A 9 -7.72 -2.66 1.84
N ARG A 10 -7.46 -1.43 2.31
CA ARG A 10 -7.83 -0.21 1.60
C ARG A 10 -7.06 0.00 0.30
N ILE A 11 -5.78 -0.37 0.27
CA ILE A 11 -5.00 -0.38 -0.97
C ILE A 11 -5.64 -1.34 -1.98
N ASN A 12 -6.07 -2.53 -1.55
CA ASN A 12 -6.75 -3.48 -2.42
C ASN A 12 -8.12 -2.99 -2.92
N GLU A 13 -8.89 -2.29 -2.09
CA GLU A 13 -10.14 -1.65 -2.54
C GLU A 13 -9.88 -0.60 -3.64
N LEU A 14 -8.79 0.17 -3.53
CA LEU A 14 -8.39 1.13 -4.55
C LEU A 14 -7.92 0.44 -5.83
N ALA A 15 -7.13 -0.63 -5.70
CA ALA A 15 -6.67 -1.45 -6.81
C ALA A 15 -7.86 -2.01 -7.62
N GLN A 16 -8.89 -2.47 -6.94
CA GLN A 16 -10.11 -3.00 -7.55
C GLN A 16 -10.94 -1.96 -8.31
N ASN A 17 -10.79 -0.67 -8.01
CA ASN A 17 -11.42 0.40 -8.80
C ASN A 17 -10.71 0.61 -10.15
N ILE A 18 -9.41 0.29 -10.22
CA ILE A 18 -8.62 0.34 -11.45
C ILE A 18 -8.93 -0.88 -12.32
N ASP A 19 -8.84 -2.07 -11.73
CA ASP A 19 -9.14 -3.35 -12.38
C ASP A 19 -9.72 -4.32 -11.34
N GLU A 20 -10.90 -4.87 -11.60
CA GLU A 20 -11.61 -5.77 -10.68
C GLU A 20 -10.83 -7.04 -10.34
N ASP A 21 -9.89 -7.44 -11.21
CA ASP A 21 -9.03 -8.61 -11.03
C ASP A 21 -7.68 -8.26 -10.37
N LEU A 22 -7.41 -6.97 -10.09
CA LEU A 22 -6.16 -6.53 -9.45
C LEU A 22 -6.27 -6.67 -7.92
N GLU A 23 -5.44 -7.54 -7.37
CA GLU A 23 -5.32 -7.78 -5.94
C GLU A 23 -3.83 -7.94 -5.57
N PHE A 24 -3.40 -7.15 -4.60
CA PHE A 24 -2.08 -7.25 -3.99
C PHE A 24 -2.13 -8.26 -2.85
N THR A 25 -1.23 -9.23 -2.92
CA THR A 25 -1.06 -10.29 -1.92
C THR A 25 0.07 -10.00 -0.93
N ASP A 26 0.96 -9.08 -1.27
CA ASP A 26 2.08 -8.63 -0.45
C ASP A 26 2.46 -7.17 -0.78
N ILE A 27 3.36 -6.62 0.04
CA ILE A 27 3.83 -5.23 -0.10
C ILE A 27 4.74 -5.05 -1.32
N GLU A 28 5.47 -6.09 -1.74
CA GLU A 28 6.36 -6.02 -2.91
C GLU A 28 5.54 -5.77 -4.19
N GLN A 29 4.36 -6.37 -4.31
CA GLN A 29 3.46 -6.12 -5.45
C GLN A 29 2.89 -4.69 -5.46
N VAL A 30 2.66 -4.10 -4.29
CA VAL A 30 2.25 -2.68 -4.19
C VAL A 30 3.41 -1.79 -4.65
N GLU A 31 4.64 -2.09 -4.22
CA GLU A 31 5.84 -1.37 -4.65
C GLU A 31 6.05 -1.49 -6.17
N GLU A 32 5.92 -2.69 -6.76
CA GLU A 32 6.00 -2.88 -8.21
C GLU A 32 4.92 -2.08 -8.97
N PHE A 33 3.72 -1.96 -8.41
CA PHE A 33 2.65 -1.15 -8.99
C PHE A 33 3.00 0.33 -8.97
N LEU A 34 3.58 0.83 -7.87
CA LEU A 34 4.00 2.22 -7.72
C LEU A 34 5.23 2.56 -8.58
N ASP A 35 6.16 1.64 -8.73
CA ASP A 35 7.35 1.83 -9.58
C ASP A 35 7.01 1.90 -11.09
N ASN A 36 5.84 1.40 -11.49
CA ASN A 36 5.41 1.46 -12.88
C ASN A 36 4.81 2.84 -13.22
N VAL A 37 5.55 3.62 -14.00
CA VAL A 37 5.15 4.95 -14.49
C VAL A 37 3.82 4.93 -15.26
N GLU A 38 3.45 3.82 -15.91
CA GLU A 38 2.16 3.72 -16.60
C GLU A 38 0.97 3.75 -15.62
N ASN A 39 1.17 3.34 -14.37
CA ASN A 39 0.10 3.32 -13.37
C ASN A 39 -0.19 4.72 -12.78
N GLN A 40 0.73 5.68 -12.95
CA GLN A 40 0.55 7.08 -12.51
C GLN A 40 -0.62 7.80 -13.20
N GLN A 41 -1.20 7.19 -14.25
CA GLN A 41 -2.38 7.73 -14.92
C GLN A 41 -3.69 7.49 -14.15
N TYR A 42 -3.70 6.55 -13.20
CA TYR A 42 -4.89 6.21 -12.43
C TYR A 42 -5.13 7.22 -11.32
N GLU A 43 -6.40 7.58 -11.09
CA GLU A 43 -6.77 8.55 -10.06
C GLU A 43 -6.44 8.04 -8.65
N GLU A 44 -6.50 6.72 -8.48
CA GLU A 44 -6.24 6.02 -7.24
C GLU A 44 -4.74 5.90 -6.91
N TYR A 45 -3.85 6.12 -7.89
CA TYR A 45 -2.40 5.94 -7.71
C TYR A 45 -1.83 6.77 -6.56
N ASP A 46 -2.18 8.06 -6.51
CA ASP A 46 -1.67 8.98 -5.48
C ASP A 46 -2.08 8.54 -4.05
N GLU A 47 -3.29 7.98 -3.90
CA GLU A 47 -3.77 7.50 -2.61
C GLU A 47 -3.15 6.15 -2.25
N ILE A 48 -2.95 5.26 -3.23
CA ILE A 48 -2.20 4.00 -3.02
C ILE A 48 -0.77 4.29 -2.57
N GLU A 49 -0.09 5.26 -3.19
CA GLU A 49 1.27 5.68 -2.80
C GLU A 49 1.31 6.20 -1.37
N ARG A 50 0.34 7.04 -1.00
CA ARG A 50 0.23 7.58 0.35
C ARG A 50 0.04 6.47 1.40
N LEU A 51 -0.85 5.52 1.13
CA LEU A 51 -1.12 4.39 2.02
C LEU A 51 0.08 3.44 2.13
N TYR A 52 0.79 3.20 1.03
CA TYR A 52 2.04 2.43 1.04
C TYR A 52 3.10 3.08 1.92
N ASN A 53 3.28 4.41 1.81
CA ASN A 53 4.21 5.13 2.67
C ASN A 53 3.80 5.05 4.15
N GLU A 54 2.50 5.12 4.46
CA GLU A 54 1.99 4.93 5.83
C GLU A 54 2.27 3.52 6.36
N LEU A 55 2.13 2.47 5.54
CA LEU A 55 2.54 1.10 5.90
C LEU A 55 4.03 1.01 6.24
N MET A 56 4.87 1.65 5.43
CA MET A 56 6.31 1.67 5.65
C MET A 56 6.68 2.42 6.93
N GLU A 57 6.06 3.58 7.18
CA GLU A 57 6.25 4.34 8.43
C GLU A 57 5.85 3.51 9.65
N LEU A 58 4.69 2.86 9.63
CA LEU A 58 4.25 1.98 10.74
C LEU A 58 5.24 0.83 10.99
N SER A 59 5.80 0.25 9.93
CA SER A 59 6.83 -0.80 10.07
C SER A 59 8.12 -0.30 10.72
N PHE A 60 8.48 0.97 10.48
CA PHE A 60 9.64 1.62 11.10
C PHE A 60 9.41 1.94 12.58
N TYR A 61 8.22 2.39 12.97
CA TYR A 61 7.91 2.72 14.36
C TYR A 61 7.80 1.48 15.27
N ASP A 62 7.36 0.33 14.73
CA ASP A 62 7.36 -0.95 15.47
C ASP A 62 8.79 -1.45 15.81
N ASP A 63 9.79 -1.09 15.01
CA ASP A 63 11.19 -1.44 15.28
C ASP A 63 11.84 -0.51 16.32
N GLU A 64 11.44 0.77 16.42
CA GLU A 64 12.00 1.72 17.42
C GLU A 64 11.46 1.49 18.85
N GLU A 65 10.26 0.92 19.04
CA GLU A 65 9.74 0.60 20.39
C GLU A 65 10.46 -0.59 21.05
N ASN A 66 11.23 -1.38 20.31
CA ASN A 66 11.94 -2.57 20.82
C ASN A 66 13.40 -2.31 21.25
N GLU A 67 13.88 -1.06 21.23
CA GLU A 67 15.26 -0.70 21.67
C GLU A 67 15.37 -0.15 23.12
N GLN A 68 14.46 -0.51 24.05
CA GLN A 68 14.58 -0.16 25.49
C GLN A 68 15.20 -1.25 26.38
#